data_AF-A0A316WY68-F1
#
_entry.id   AF-A0A316WY68-F1
#
_cell.length_a   1.000
_cell.length_b   1.000
_cell.length_c   1.000
_cell.angle_alpha   90.00
_cell.angle_beta   90.00
_cell.angle_gamma   90.00
#
_symmetry.space_group_name_H-M   'P 1'
#
loop_
_entity.id
_entity.type
_entity.pdbx_description
1 polymer ?
#
loop_
_entity_poly.entity_id
_entity_poly.type
_entity_poly.pdbx_seq_one_letter_code
_entity_poly.pdbx_strand_id
1 'polypeptide(L)'
;MKNLLVLLILTISIHCHSQKKAPQTSSKSISSEVQRSSFETYINNEDYFIKTFDVNKDGISDKMVSSKPYLGENLFVFLGNKQGKYTLSLETINFSEDGGNIISDIIPLPDKKGFTIKTYFPDRGYYEKEYHIILQNNTWILQNIIYKTMSDVSQDAVKYICDVPQNIDIQKTGWTDKIAPIPEKNIRDKKCSIEKKGNTEYYIQDSDGFTNLRQDKNSSSKILQKIKSGEQIEVLDQNGDWWSIISKERNKGYIHKSRIKSR
;
A
#
# COMPACT_ATOMS: atom_id res chain seq x y z
N MET A 1 -27.86 -69.48 -34.12
CA MET A 1 -29.31 -69.24 -34.20
C MET A 1 -29.51 -67.74 -34.36
N LYS A 2 -30.04 -67.34 -35.52
CA LYS A 2 -30.38 -65.96 -35.89
C LYS A 2 -31.72 -65.62 -35.24
N ASN A 3 -31.84 -64.47 -34.59
CA ASN A 3 -33.15 -63.89 -34.26
C ASN A 3 -33.22 -62.47 -34.83
N LEU A 4 -34.19 -62.31 -35.72
CA LEU A 4 -34.60 -61.12 -36.45
C LEU A 4 -35.92 -60.68 -35.82
N LEU A 5 -36.04 -59.45 -35.30
CA LEU A 5 -37.35 -58.82 -35.16
C LEU A 5 -37.27 -57.28 -35.09
N VAL A 6 -37.53 -56.69 -36.26
CA VAL A 6 -38.36 -55.51 -36.57
C VAL A 6 -38.39 -54.35 -35.56
N LEU A 7 -37.81 -53.21 -35.96
CA LEU A 7 -37.98 -51.90 -35.33
C LEU A 7 -39.12 -51.14 -36.04
N LEU A 8 -40.17 -50.80 -35.30
CA LEU A 8 -41.33 -50.02 -35.76
C LEU A 8 -40.98 -48.52 -35.76
N ILE A 9 -41.14 -47.85 -36.90
CA ILE A 9 -41.02 -46.39 -37.03
C ILE A 9 -42.37 -45.76 -36.66
N LEU A 10 -42.39 -44.89 -35.65
CA LEU A 10 -43.53 -44.00 -35.38
C LEU A 10 -43.12 -42.55 -35.63
N THR A 11 -43.73 -41.94 -36.65
CA THR A 11 -43.68 -40.52 -36.95
C THR A 11 -44.63 -39.76 -36.02
N ILE A 12 -44.16 -38.70 -35.37
CA ILE A 12 -45.03 -37.72 -34.69
C ILE A 12 -44.73 -36.33 -35.23
N SER A 13 -45.79 -35.74 -35.78
CA SER A 13 -45.85 -34.45 -36.45
C SER A 13 -45.77 -33.26 -35.47
N ILE A 14 -45.29 -32.17 -36.03
CA ILE A 14 -45.04 -30.84 -35.46
C ILE A 14 -46.30 -30.22 -34.81
N HIS A 15 -46.14 -29.59 -33.64
CA HIS A 15 -46.96 -28.46 -33.21
C HIS A 15 -46.05 -27.31 -32.78
N CYS A 16 -46.05 -26.27 -33.62
CA CYS A 16 -45.32 -25.02 -33.45
C CYS A 16 -46.10 -24.10 -32.51
N HIS A 17 -45.46 -23.60 -31.45
CA HIS A 17 -45.95 -22.45 -30.69
C HIS A 17 -44.97 -21.29 -30.85
N SER A 18 -45.45 -20.25 -31.53
CA SER A 18 -44.74 -18.99 -31.75
C SER A 18 -44.68 -18.21 -30.43
N GLN A 19 -43.49 -18.04 -29.86
CA GLN A 19 -43.23 -17.02 -28.86
C GLN A 19 -42.43 -15.88 -29.51
N LYS A 20 -43.06 -14.69 -29.56
CA LYS A 20 -42.44 -13.43 -29.99
C LYS A 20 -41.29 -13.10 -29.03
N LYS A 21 -40.04 -13.14 -29.51
CA LYS A 21 -38.89 -12.57 -28.80
C LYS A 21 -38.84 -11.06 -29.01
N ALA A 22 -38.84 -10.32 -27.90
CA ALA A 22 -38.56 -8.89 -27.87
C ALA A 22 -37.11 -8.59 -28.32
N PRO A 23 -36.81 -7.36 -28.79
CA PRO A 23 -35.52 -7.05 -29.41
C PRO A 23 -34.38 -7.17 -28.39
N GLN A 24 -33.42 -8.05 -28.69
CA GLN A 24 -32.15 -8.12 -27.95
C GLN A 24 -31.35 -6.85 -28.25
N THR A 25 -31.34 -5.92 -27.30
CA THR A 25 -30.30 -4.89 -27.23
C THR A 25 -29.02 -5.61 -26.81
N SER A 26 -28.09 -5.76 -27.76
CA SER A 26 -26.78 -6.38 -27.51
C SER A 26 -25.95 -5.45 -26.63
N SER A 27 -25.99 -5.64 -25.30
CA SER A 27 -24.87 -5.23 -24.46
C SER A 27 -23.69 -6.14 -24.83
N LYS A 28 -22.79 -5.63 -25.68
CA LYS A 28 -21.48 -6.25 -25.86
C LYS A 28 -20.81 -6.28 -24.49
N SER A 29 -20.72 -7.46 -23.89
CA SER A 29 -19.85 -7.71 -22.75
C SER A 29 -18.41 -7.47 -23.18
N ILE A 30 -17.92 -6.26 -22.96
CA ILE A 30 -16.50 -5.94 -23.06
C ILE A 30 -15.80 -6.92 -22.12
N SER A 31 -14.84 -7.69 -22.63
CA SER A 31 -14.11 -8.66 -21.80
C SER A 31 -13.48 -7.95 -20.60
N SER A 32 -13.43 -8.62 -19.45
CA SER A 32 -12.84 -8.08 -18.21
C SER A 32 -11.40 -7.56 -18.40
N GLU A 33 -10.65 -8.16 -19.32
CA GLU A 33 -9.30 -7.76 -19.72
C GLU A 33 -9.24 -6.42 -20.47
N VAL A 34 -10.24 -6.13 -21.32
CA VAL A 34 -10.35 -4.84 -22.02
C VAL A 34 -10.80 -3.73 -21.05
N GLN A 35 -11.54 -4.08 -19.99
CA GLN A 35 -11.90 -3.12 -18.95
C GLN A 35 -10.69 -2.73 -18.08
N ARG A 36 -9.84 -3.68 -17.68
CA ARG A 36 -8.66 -3.40 -16.82
C ARG A 36 -7.57 -2.58 -17.52
N SER A 37 -7.46 -2.69 -18.84
CA SER A 37 -6.44 -1.96 -19.62
C SER A 37 -6.82 -0.51 -19.95
N SER A 38 -8.02 -0.06 -19.57
CA SER A 38 -8.47 1.33 -19.77
C SER A 38 -8.35 2.14 -18.48
N PHE A 39 -7.63 3.27 -18.52
CA PHE A 39 -7.53 4.18 -17.39
C PHE A 39 -8.89 4.73 -16.93
N GLU A 40 -9.81 4.97 -17.87
CA GLU A 40 -11.15 5.51 -17.59
C GLU A 40 -11.96 4.64 -16.61
N THR A 41 -11.67 3.34 -16.54
CA THR A 41 -12.30 2.39 -15.61
C THR A 41 -12.10 2.75 -14.15
N TYR A 42 -11.02 3.48 -13.84
CA TYR A 42 -10.61 3.78 -12.45
C TYR A 42 -10.98 5.19 -12.02
N ILE A 43 -11.45 6.04 -12.95
CA ILE A 43 -11.87 7.40 -12.64
C ILE A 43 -13.14 7.36 -11.78
N ASN A 44 -13.15 8.13 -10.69
CA ASN A 44 -14.23 8.17 -9.70
C ASN A 44 -14.53 6.82 -9.01
N ASN A 45 -13.63 5.83 -9.13
CA ASN A 45 -13.76 4.59 -8.40
C ASN A 45 -13.18 4.77 -6.99
N GLU A 46 -14.03 4.63 -5.96
CA GLU A 46 -13.65 4.82 -4.57
C GLU A 46 -12.73 3.71 -4.03
N ASP A 47 -12.59 2.59 -4.72
CA ASP A 47 -11.70 1.49 -4.30
C ASP A 47 -10.22 1.78 -4.62
N TYR A 48 -9.95 2.79 -5.44
CA TYR A 48 -8.62 3.12 -5.94
C TYR A 48 -8.20 4.53 -5.55
N PHE A 49 -6.89 4.73 -5.42
CA PHE A 49 -6.29 6.07 -5.41
C PHE A 49 -5.37 6.23 -6.62
N ILE A 50 -5.25 7.48 -7.08
CA ILE A 50 -4.50 7.81 -8.29
C ILE A 50 -3.40 8.81 -7.93
N LYS A 51 -2.15 8.50 -8.30
CA LYS A 51 -1.03 9.45 -8.29
C LYS A 51 -0.69 9.85 -9.72
N THR A 52 -0.29 11.11 -9.87
CA THR A 52 -0.02 11.74 -11.16
C THR A 52 1.37 12.34 -11.13
N PHE A 53 2.29 11.78 -11.92
CA PHE A 53 3.65 12.27 -12.11
C PHE A 53 4.25 11.63 -13.37
N ASP A 54 5.31 12.21 -13.91
CA ASP A 54 6.07 11.68 -15.05
C ASP A 54 7.02 10.56 -14.56
N VAL A 55 6.63 9.29 -14.74
CA VAL A 55 7.36 8.13 -14.22
C VAL A 55 8.47 7.68 -15.18
N ASN A 56 8.29 7.89 -16.48
CA ASN A 56 9.23 7.48 -17.52
C ASN A 56 10.19 8.60 -17.95
N LYS A 57 10.04 9.80 -17.37
CA LYS A 57 10.81 11.03 -17.62
C LYS A 57 10.76 11.48 -19.08
N ASP A 58 9.60 11.41 -19.71
CA ASP A 58 9.39 11.88 -21.10
C ASP A 58 8.77 13.29 -21.21
N GLY A 59 8.51 13.93 -20.08
CA GLY A 59 7.90 15.25 -19.97
C GLY A 59 6.37 15.23 -20.02
N ILE A 60 5.74 14.05 -20.06
CA ILE A 60 4.29 13.86 -20.05
C ILE A 60 3.90 13.23 -18.72
N SER A 61 2.77 13.68 -18.16
CA SER A 61 2.31 13.14 -16.89
C SER A 61 1.65 11.77 -17.07
N ASP A 62 2.06 10.82 -16.23
CA ASP A 62 1.52 9.47 -16.19
C ASP A 62 0.50 9.30 -15.06
N LYS A 63 -0.13 8.12 -14.99
CA LYS A 63 -1.10 7.75 -13.94
C LYS A 63 -0.70 6.45 -13.27
N MET A 64 -0.54 6.52 -11.95
CA MET A 64 -0.36 5.37 -11.08
C MET A 64 -1.69 5.11 -10.39
N VAL A 65 -2.29 3.94 -10.62
CA VAL A 65 -3.57 3.56 -10.02
C VAL A 65 -3.32 2.39 -9.09
N SER A 66 -3.66 2.53 -7.82
CA SER A 66 -3.52 1.45 -6.84
C SER A 66 -4.81 1.26 -6.07
N SER A 67 -5.15 0.01 -5.75
CA SER A 67 -6.15 -0.29 -4.73
C SER A 67 -5.81 0.46 -3.44
N LYS A 68 -6.82 1.03 -2.79
CA LYS A 68 -6.72 1.61 -1.45
C LYS A 68 -6.45 0.51 -0.40
N PRO A 69 -5.93 0.89 0.78
CA PRO A 69 -5.77 -0.06 1.89
C PRO A 69 -7.04 -0.87 2.13
N TYR A 70 -6.89 -2.19 2.30
CA TYR A 70 -7.96 -3.16 2.55
C TYR A 70 -8.99 -3.35 1.42
N LEU A 71 -8.84 -2.68 0.27
CA LEU A 71 -9.75 -2.79 -0.88
C LEU A 71 -9.12 -3.56 -2.07
N GLY A 72 -8.01 -4.26 -1.82
CA GLY A 72 -7.31 -5.10 -2.79
C GLY A 72 -5.84 -4.75 -2.92
N GLU A 73 -5.18 -5.45 -3.85
CA GLU A 73 -3.74 -5.40 -4.01
C GLU A 73 -3.32 -4.90 -5.39
N ASN A 74 -4.23 -4.43 -6.23
CA ASN A 74 -3.89 -4.13 -7.63
C ASN A 74 -3.06 -2.84 -7.74
N LEU A 75 -2.12 -2.84 -8.67
CA LEU A 75 -1.36 -1.68 -9.12
C LEU A 75 -1.29 -1.63 -10.64
N PHE A 76 -1.58 -0.47 -11.21
CA PHE A 76 -1.49 -0.19 -12.63
C PHE A 76 -0.64 1.06 -12.89
N VAL A 77 0.18 1.01 -13.94
CA VAL A 77 0.92 2.16 -14.45
C VAL A 77 0.45 2.45 -15.86
N PHE A 78 -0.09 3.63 -16.08
CA PHE A 78 -0.51 4.10 -17.38
C PHE A 78 0.38 5.23 -17.86
N LEU A 79 1.04 5.02 -19.00
CA LEU A 79 1.87 6.03 -19.62
C LEU A 79 1.03 6.98 -20.48
N GLY A 80 1.20 8.28 -20.25
CA GLY A 80 0.54 9.33 -21.00
C GLY A 80 1.16 9.54 -22.39
N ASN A 81 0.42 10.19 -23.28
CA ASN A 81 0.96 10.68 -24.55
C ASN A 81 0.52 12.12 -24.83
N LYS A 82 1.08 12.71 -25.88
CA LYS A 82 0.82 14.12 -26.27
C LYS A 82 -0.64 14.37 -26.66
N GLN A 83 -1.41 13.33 -26.97
CA GLN A 83 -2.82 13.40 -27.30
C GLN A 83 -3.73 13.29 -26.05
N GLY A 84 -3.14 13.23 -24.85
CA GLY A 84 -3.87 13.08 -23.59
C GLY A 84 -4.46 11.68 -23.37
N LYS A 85 -4.00 10.68 -24.13
CA LYS A 85 -4.41 9.28 -23.97
C LYS A 85 -3.40 8.53 -23.11
N TYR A 86 -3.88 7.48 -22.48
CA TYR A 86 -3.12 6.64 -21.56
C TYR A 86 -3.01 5.21 -22.09
N THR A 87 -1.83 4.61 -21.99
CA THR A 87 -1.56 3.22 -22.35
C THR A 87 -1.07 2.45 -21.14
N LEU A 88 -1.68 1.30 -20.84
CA LEU A 88 -1.22 0.42 -19.76
C LEU A 88 0.21 -0.07 -20.04
N SER A 89 1.11 0.21 -19.10
CA SER A 89 2.53 -0.17 -19.16
C SER A 89 2.90 -1.24 -18.13
N LEU A 90 2.19 -1.27 -17.00
CA LEU A 90 2.40 -2.26 -15.95
C LEU A 90 1.05 -2.59 -15.29
N GLU A 91 0.77 -3.87 -15.11
CA GLU A 91 -0.24 -4.41 -14.21
C GLU A 91 0.46 -5.38 -13.25
N THR A 92 0.36 -5.12 -11.96
CA THR A 92 1.03 -5.90 -10.90
C THR A 92 0.32 -5.66 -9.56
N ILE A 93 0.98 -5.97 -8.44
CA ILE A 93 0.46 -5.71 -7.10
C ILE A 93 1.07 -4.46 -6.45
N ASN A 94 0.34 -3.89 -5.50
CA ASN A 94 0.71 -2.72 -4.70
C ASN A 94 1.50 -3.09 -3.43
N PHE A 95 1.86 -4.37 -3.28
CA PHE A 95 2.62 -4.92 -2.15
C PHE A 95 1.94 -4.81 -0.78
N SER A 96 0.62 -4.61 -0.75
CA SER A 96 -0.16 -4.87 0.45
C SER A 96 -0.21 -6.37 0.71
N GLU A 97 -0.26 -6.75 1.98
CA GLU A 97 -0.21 -8.13 2.46
C GLU A 97 -1.44 -8.42 3.33
N ASP A 98 -2.00 -9.63 3.24
CA ASP A 98 -3.04 -10.08 4.16
C ASP A 98 -2.50 -10.19 5.59
N GLY A 99 -3.07 -9.43 6.52
CA GLY A 99 -2.59 -9.31 7.89
C GLY A 99 -1.19 -8.70 8.04
N GLY A 100 -0.64 -8.11 6.98
CA GLY A 100 0.73 -7.63 6.91
C GLY A 100 0.84 -6.13 6.66
N ASN A 101 1.88 -5.74 5.93
CA ASN A 101 2.06 -4.35 5.53
C ASN A 101 0.99 -3.93 4.53
N ILE A 102 0.52 -2.69 4.63
CA ILE A 102 -0.42 -2.08 3.68
C ILE A 102 0.21 -0.88 2.99
N ILE A 103 -0.19 -0.62 1.75
CA ILE A 103 0.28 0.54 1.01
C ILE A 103 -0.09 1.86 1.70
N SER A 104 0.85 2.80 1.75
CA SER A 104 0.64 4.17 2.22
C SER A 104 0.77 5.21 1.12
N ASP A 105 1.75 5.04 0.22
CA ASP A 105 2.02 6.04 -0.80
C ASP A 105 2.75 5.48 -2.03
N ILE A 106 2.70 6.23 -3.13
CA ILE A 106 3.47 6.01 -4.34
C ILE A 106 4.10 7.34 -4.73
N ILE A 107 5.44 7.38 -4.82
CA ILE A 107 6.20 8.60 -5.10
C ILE A 107 7.16 8.39 -6.29
N PRO A 108 7.44 9.43 -7.10
CA PRO A 108 8.42 9.32 -8.17
C PRO A 108 9.85 9.15 -7.63
N LEU A 109 10.71 8.48 -8.41
CA LEU A 109 12.14 8.51 -8.16
C LEU A 109 12.74 9.83 -8.71
N PRO A 110 13.43 10.63 -7.90
CA PRO A 110 13.88 11.97 -8.31
C PRO A 110 14.90 11.91 -9.46
N ASP A 111 15.79 10.92 -9.47
CA ASP A 111 16.93 10.87 -10.39
C ASP A 111 16.85 9.73 -11.42
N LYS A 112 15.81 8.89 -11.36
CA LYS A 112 15.67 7.69 -12.22
C LYS A 112 14.26 7.57 -12.79
N LYS A 113 14.12 6.89 -13.92
CA LYS A 113 12.80 6.46 -14.41
C LYS A 113 12.25 5.40 -13.46
N GLY A 114 11.06 5.61 -12.94
CA GLY A 114 10.45 4.73 -11.96
C GLY A 114 9.87 5.43 -10.75
N PHE A 115 9.52 4.64 -9.76
CA PHE A 115 8.76 5.05 -8.60
C PHE A 115 9.09 4.20 -7.38
N THR A 116 8.71 4.71 -6.21
CA THR A 116 8.76 3.98 -4.95
C THR A 116 7.36 3.76 -4.44
N ILE A 117 7.05 2.51 -4.09
CA ILE A 117 5.87 2.18 -3.29
C ILE A 117 6.30 2.14 -1.83
N LYS A 118 5.53 2.79 -0.96
CA LYS A 118 5.72 2.73 0.49
C LYS A 118 4.62 1.89 1.10
N THR A 119 5.01 0.95 1.96
CA THR A 119 4.08 0.19 2.79
C THR A 119 4.48 0.27 4.25
N TYR A 120 3.50 0.13 5.14
CA TYR A 120 3.70 0.15 6.58
C TYR A 120 2.87 -0.93 7.25
N PHE A 121 3.34 -1.44 8.38
CA PHE A 121 2.57 -2.35 9.22
C PHE A 121 1.62 -1.53 10.12
N PRO A 122 0.29 -1.71 10.00
CA PRO A 122 -0.69 -0.84 10.66
C PRO A 122 -0.87 -1.12 12.16
N ASP A 123 -0.45 -2.30 12.62
CA ASP A 123 -0.60 -2.75 14.01
C ASP A 123 0.59 -2.33 14.89
N ARG A 124 0.81 -3.05 16.01
CA ARG A 124 1.90 -2.76 16.94
C ARG A 124 3.26 -3.09 16.33
N GLY A 125 4.14 -2.11 16.37
CA GLY A 125 5.53 -2.24 15.93
C GLY A 125 5.88 -1.14 14.93
N TYR A 126 7.10 -1.19 14.42
CA TYR A 126 7.53 -0.35 13.32
C TYR A 126 8.15 -1.26 12.27
N TYR A 127 7.44 -1.39 11.16
CA TYR A 127 7.89 -2.13 10.01
C TYR A 127 7.41 -1.48 8.73
N GLU A 128 8.31 -0.80 8.04
CA GLU A 128 8.04 -0.13 6.77
C GLU A 128 8.89 -0.77 5.66
N LYS A 129 8.36 -0.76 4.44
CA LYS A 129 9.06 -1.24 3.25
C LYS A 129 8.94 -0.18 2.16
N GLU A 130 10.05 0.12 1.51
CA GLU A 130 10.09 0.97 0.32
C GLU A 130 10.57 0.14 -0.87
N TYR A 131 9.68 -0.06 -1.84
CA TYR A 131 9.93 -0.86 -3.03
C TYR A 131 10.34 0.06 -4.15
N HIS A 132 11.61 0.04 -4.56
CA HIS A 132 12.11 0.87 -5.65
C HIS A 132 11.97 0.13 -6.97
N ILE A 133 11.03 0.60 -7.80
CA ILE A 133 10.73 0.02 -9.10
C ILE A 133 11.24 0.97 -10.16
N ILE A 134 12.13 0.48 -11.03
CA ILE A 134 12.74 1.26 -12.10
C ILE A 134 12.26 0.78 -13.46
N LEU A 135 12.19 1.69 -14.42
CA LEU A 135 11.94 1.37 -15.83
C LEU A 135 13.28 1.34 -16.56
N GLN A 136 13.74 0.14 -16.94
CA GLN A 136 14.99 -0.08 -17.66
C GLN A 136 14.74 -0.92 -18.91
N ASN A 137 15.18 -0.44 -20.07
CA ASN A 137 15.02 -1.14 -21.36
C ASN A 137 13.57 -1.58 -21.64
N ASN A 138 12.59 -0.74 -21.29
CA ASN A 138 11.16 -1.01 -21.42
C ASN A 138 10.65 -2.19 -20.55
N THR A 139 11.39 -2.54 -19.50
CA THR A 139 11.02 -3.55 -18.50
C THR A 139 10.96 -2.89 -17.12
N TRP A 140 9.93 -3.23 -16.35
CA TRP A 140 9.78 -2.80 -14.96
C TRP A 140 10.54 -3.76 -14.04
N ILE A 141 11.55 -3.23 -13.36
CA ILE A 141 12.41 -3.99 -12.47
C ILE A 141 12.24 -3.49 -11.04
N LEU A 142 11.87 -4.38 -10.12
CA LEU A 142 12.07 -4.15 -8.69
C LEU A 142 13.58 -4.19 -8.42
N GLN A 143 14.20 -3.02 -8.29
CA GLN A 143 15.64 -2.88 -8.13
C GLN A 143 16.08 -3.35 -6.74
N ASN A 144 15.43 -2.83 -5.71
CA ASN A 144 15.73 -3.12 -4.31
C ASN A 144 14.50 -2.85 -3.44
N ILE A 145 14.53 -3.41 -2.22
CA ILE A 145 13.58 -3.09 -1.16
C ILE A 145 14.39 -2.53 0.02
N ILE A 146 13.99 -1.36 0.52
CA ILE A 146 14.48 -0.85 1.78
C ILE A 146 13.53 -1.30 2.88
N TYR A 147 13.99 -2.20 3.74
CA TYR A 147 13.26 -2.63 4.93
C TYR A 147 13.67 -1.77 6.11
N LYS A 148 12.68 -1.23 6.84
CA LYS A 148 12.90 -0.42 8.05
C LYS A 148 12.21 -1.06 9.24
N THR A 149 12.96 -1.36 10.30
CA THR A 149 12.41 -1.99 11.51
C THR A 149 13.16 -1.58 12.76
N MET A 150 12.50 -1.58 13.91
CA MET A 150 13.14 -1.30 15.20
C MET A 150 13.76 -2.58 15.78
N SER A 151 14.85 -2.44 16.53
CA SER A 151 15.49 -3.55 17.26
C SER A 151 14.56 -4.18 18.29
N ASP A 152 13.78 -3.32 18.96
CA ASP A 152 12.86 -3.63 20.05
C ASP A 152 12.00 -2.37 20.37
N VAL A 153 11.33 -2.36 21.52
CA VAL A 153 10.42 -1.30 21.98
C VAL A 153 11.02 -0.39 23.06
N SER A 154 12.31 -0.54 23.38
CA SER A 154 12.99 0.24 24.42
C SER A 154 13.34 1.67 23.95
N GLN A 155 13.75 2.50 24.90
CA GLN A 155 14.25 3.85 24.61
C GLN A 155 15.53 3.83 23.79
N ASP A 156 16.39 2.83 24.04
CA ASP A 156 17.67 2.65 23.34
C ASP A 156 17.51 1.90 22.01
N ALA A 157 16.27 1.61 21.60
CA ALA A 157 15.99 0.88 20.39
C ALA A 157 16.55 1.63 19.18
N VAL A 158 17.23 0.87 18.32
CA VAL A 158 17.78 1.39 17.07
C VAL A 158 16.88 0.99 15.91
N LYS A 159 16.82 1.86 14.90
CA LYS A 159 16.15 1.58 13.64
C LYS A 159 17.16 0.99 12.67
N TYR A 160 16.91 -0.26 12.26
CA TYR A 160 17.61 -0.88 11.15
C TYR A 160 17.00 -0.44 9.83
N ILE A 161 17.86 -0.06 8.90
CA ILE A 161 17.52 0.23 7.52
C ILE A 161 18.36 -0.69 6.64
N CYS A 162 17.70 -1.71 6.10
CA CYS A 162 18.32 -2.75 5.30
C CYS A 162 17.95 -2.52 3.82
N ASP A 163 18.92 -2.05 3.03
CA ASP A 163 18.80 -2.00 1.58
C ASP A 163 19.11 -3.38 1.00
N VAL A 164 18.09 -4.06 0.48
CA VAL A 164 18.19 -5.43 -0.03
C VAL A 164 17.99 -5.41 -1.56
N PRO A 165 19.04 -5.66 -2.35
CA PRO A 165 18.94 -5.78 -3.80
C PRO A 165 18.00 -6.93 -4.20
N GLN A 166 17.17 -6.67 -5.21
CA GLN A 166 16.22 -7.64 -5.74
C GLN A 166 16.52 -7.97 -7.21
N ASN A 167 16.59 -6.93 -8.06
CA ASN A 167 16.78 -7.05 -9.52
C ASN A 167 15.77 -8.02 -10.19
N ILE A 168 14.49 -7.88 -9.84
CA ILE A 168 13.42 -8.77 -10.29
C ILE A 168 12.57 -8.07 -11.35
N ASP A 169 12.35 -8.74 -12.48
CA ASP A 169 11.35 -8.36 -13.47
C ASP A 169 9.94 -8.68 -12.94
N ILE A 170 9.19 -7.63 -12.60
CA ILE A 170 7.87 -7.73 -11.95
C ILE A 170 6.72 -7.97 -12.94
N GLN A 171 7.04 -8.15 -14.22
CA GLN A 171 6.07 -8.49 -15.26
C GLN A 171 6.01 -10.01 -15.51
N LYS A 172 6.96 -10.79 -14.95
CA LYS A 172 7.01 -12.24 -15.11
C LYS A 172 6.13 -12.96 -14.10
N THR A 173 5.53 -14.07 -14.48
CA THR A 173 4.77 -14.92 -13.55
C THR A 173 5.65 -15.42 -12.40
N GLY A 174 5.06 -15.49 -11.19
CA GLY A 174 5.76 -15.96 -9.98
C GLY A 174 6.94 -15.09 -9.54
N TRP A 175 6.97 -13.81 -9.92
CA TRP A 175 8.06 -12.91 -9.55
C TRP A 175 8.13 -12.66 -8.03
N THR A 176 7.01 -12.74 -7.33
CA THR A 176 6.89 -12.57 -5.87
C THR A 176 7.70 -13.59 -5.08
N ASP A 177 7.78 -14.83 -5.59
CA ASP A 177 8.50 -15.94 -4.94
C ASP A 177 10.03 -15.72 -4.93
N LYS A 178 10.50 -14.76 -5.72
CA LYS A 178 11.92 -14.42 -5.86
C LYS A 178 12.36 -13.29 -4.94
N ILE A 179 11.42 -12.67 -4.22
CA ILE A 179 11.73 -11.54 -3.32
C ILE A 179 12.64 -12.04 -2.20
N ALA A 180 13.84 -11.48 -2.12
CA ALA A 180 14.75 -11.71 -1.02
C ALA A 180 14.23 -11.00 0.24
N PRO A 181 14.09 -11.70 1.37
CA PRO A 181 13.59 -11.11 2.61
C PRO A 181 14.62 -10.20 3.26
N ILE A 182 14.17 -9.44 4.26
CA ILE A 182 15.07 -8.73 5.19
C ILE A 182 16.09 -9.71 5.82
N PRO A 183 17.36 -9.32 6.02
CA PRO A 183 18.35 -10.15 6.70
C PRO A 183 17.89 -10.65 8.08
N GLU A 184 18.36 -11.85 8.45
CA GLU A 184 18.13 -12.44 9.78
C GLU A 184 18.64 -11.53 10.90
N LYS A 185 17.98 -11.57 12.07
CA LYS A 185 18.22 -10.63 13.17
C LYS A 185 19.69 -10.57 13.62
N ASN A 186 20.37 -11.71 13.68
CA ASN A 186 21.77 -11.86 14.11
C ASN A 186 22.81 -11.24 13.15
N ILE A 187 22.43 -10.94 11.90
CA ILE A 187 23.35 -10.37 10.89
C ILE A 187 22.97 -8.94 10.48
N ARG A 188 21.88 -8.38 11.03
CA ARG A 188 21.42 -7.02 10.69
C ARG A 188 22.45 -5.95 10.99
N ASP A 189 23.15 -6.05 12.12
CA ASP A 189 24.23 -5.11 12.49
C ASP A 189 25.35 -5.00 11.45
N LYS A 190 25.53 -6.05 10.64
CA LYS A 190 26.56 -6.11 9.60
C LYS A 190 26.04 -5.72 8.22
N LYS A 191 24.75 -5.91 7.96
CA LYS A 191 24.13 -5.76 6.63
C LYS A 191 23.22 -4.55 6.50
N CYS A 192 22.80 -3.96 7.60
CA CYS A 192 21.87 -2.85 7.63
C CYS A 192 22.55 -1.63 8.23
N SER A 193 22.15 -0.46 7.77
CA SER A 193 22.51 0.79 8.44
C SER A 193 21.67 0.95 9.72
N ILE A 194 22.25 1.61 10.71
CA ILE A 194 21.64 1.81 12.02
C ILE A 194 21.39 3.29 12.20
N GLU A 195 20.12 3.67 12.23
CA GLU A 195 19.69 4.98 12.71
C GLU A 195 19.36 4.82 14.21
N LYS A 196 20.12 5.49 15.08
CA LYS A 196 19.67 5.65 16.46
C LYS A 196 18.38 6.46 16.42
N LYS A 197 17.34 6.03 17.14
CA LYS A 197 16.20 6.90 17.41
C LYS A 197 16.80 8.19 17.97
N GLY A 198 16.66 9.30 17.25
CA GLY A 198 17.32 10.54 17.62
C GLY A 198 17.03 10.82 19.09
N ASN A 199 18.04 11.26 19.86
CA ASN A 199 17.86 11.82 21.20
C ASN A 199 17.14 13.17 21.10
N THR A 200 16.03 13.21 20.36
CA THR A 200 15.15 14.34 20.27
C THR A 200 14.41 14.38 21.60
N GLU A 201 14.88 15.22 22.50
CA GLU A 201 14.21 15.43 23.78
C GLU A 201 12.89 16.14 23.51
N TYR A 202 11.79 15.45 23.79
CA TYR A 202 10.46 16.04 23.71
C TYR A 202 10.02 16.58 25.05
N TYR A 203 9.33 17.70 25.04
CA TYR A 203 8.74 18.31 26.22
C TYR A 203 7.37 18.91 25.93
N ILE A 204 6.56 19.07 26.97
CA ILE A 204 5.23 19.69 26.86
C ILE A 204 5.37 21.21 26.76
N GLN A 205 4.67 21.83 25.82
CA GLN A 205 4.50 23.27 25.76
C GLN A 205 3.03 23.61 25.49
N ASP A 206 2.34 24.02 26.55
CA ASP A 206 0.95 24.46 26.51
C ASP A 206 0.81 25.83 27.19
N SER A 207 -0.01 26.71 26.61
CA SER A 207 -0.29 28.06 27.14
C SER A 207 -1.02 27.99 28.48
N ASP A 208 -1.78 26.92 28.70
CA ASP A 208 -2.56 26.69 29.92
C ASP A 208 -1.67 26.24 31.10
N GLY A 209 -0.37 26.08 30.88
CA GLY A 209 0.61 25.64 31.88
C GLY A 209 0.65 24.13 32.10
N PHE A 210 -0.27 23.37 31.51
CA PHE A 210 -0.27 21.91 31.49
C PHE A 210 -1.03 21.38 30.27
N THR A 211 -0.85 20.10 29.96
CA THR A 211 -1.66 19.39 28.98
C THR A 211 -2.23 18.09 29.56
N ASN A 212 -3.29 17.57 28.96
CA ASN A 212 -3.93 16.34 29.40
C ASN A 212 -3.38 15.14 28.62
N LEU A 213 -2.84 14.14 29.34
CA LEU A 213 -2.58 12.81 28.80
C LEU A 213 -3.91 12.05 28.74
N ARG A 214 -4.29 11.57 27.55
CA ARG A 214 -5.59 10.91 27.33
C ARG A 214 -5.44 9.43 27.01
N GLN A 215 -6.51 8.66 27.26
CA GLN A 215 -6.53 7.23 27.01
C GLN A 215 -6.53 6.88 25.52
N ASP A 216 -7.21 7.68 24.68
CA ASP A 216 -7.33 7.48 23.23
C ASP A 216 -6.97 8.75 22.43
N LYS A 217 -6.83 8.60 21.11
CA LYS A 217 -6.45 9.64 20.13
C LYS A 217 -7.56 10.69 19.85
N ASN A 218 -8.19 11.24 20.89
CA ASN A 218 -9.22 12.29 20.74
C ASN A 218 -9.38 13.16 22.01
N SER A 219 -10.00 14.33 21.87
CA SER A 219 -10.14 15.34 22.93
C SER A 219 -11.21 15.04 23.98
N SER A 220 -12.12 14.10 23.73
CA SER A 220 -13.19 13.69 24.65
C SER A 220 -12.83 12.46 25.49
N SER A 221 -11.75 11.76 25.16
CA SER A 221 -11.29 10.57 25.87
C SER A 221 -10.87 10.87 27.30
N LYS A 222 -10.97 9.84 28.15
CA LYS A 222 -10.62 9.87 29.58
C LYS A 222 -9.23 10.47 29.78
N ILE A 223 -9.15 11.42 30.70
CA ILE A 223 -7.88 12.01 31.13
C ILE A 223 -7.22 11.04 32.11
N LEU A 224 -6.00 10.62 31.79
CA LEU A 224 -5.17 9.75 32.61
C LEU A 224 -4.29 10.55 33.57
N GLN A 225 -3.76 11.69 33.11
CA GLN A 225 -2.84 12.54 33.87
C GLN A 225 -2.86 13.99 33.32
N LYS A 226 -2.51 14.97 34.17
CA LYS A 226 -2.12 16.32 33.75
C LYS A 226 -0.59 16.44 33.81
N ILE A 227 0.04 16.83 32.71
CA ILE A 227 1.50 16.97 32.59
C ILE A 227 1.82 18.45 32.43
N LYS A 228 2.70 19.01 33.27
CA LYS A 228 2.98 20.45 33.25
C LYS A 228 3.81 20.85 32.02
N SER A 229 3.61 22.08 31.56
CA SER A 229 4.48 22.69 30.55
C SER A 229 5.93 22.71 31.02
N GLY A 230 6.85 22.37 30.14
CA GLY A 230 8.28 22.21 30.40
C GLY A 230 8.69 20.78 30.79
N GLU A 231 7.75 19.90 31.15
CA GLU A 231 8.10 18.51 31.49
C GLU A 231 8.54 17.73 30.26
N GLN A 232 9.64 16.99 30.41
CA GLN A 232 10.10 16.03 29.40
C GLN A 232 9.16 14.83 29.33
N ILE A 233 8.98 14.34 28.10
CA ILE A 233 8.16 13.17 27.80
C ILE A 233 8.92 12.25 26.83
N GLU A 234 8.60 10.97 26.88
CA GLU A 234 9.09 10.00 25.90
C GLU A 234 8.04 9.84 24.80
N VAL A 235 8.37 10.15 23.56
CA VAL A 235 7.47 9.96 22.41
C VAL A 235 7.67 8.55 21.83
N LEU A 236 6.59 7.77 21.79
CA LEU A 236 6.57 6.41 21.27
C LEU A 236 6.15 6.34 19.80
N ASP A 237 5.16 7.13 19.41
CA ASP A 237 4.56 7.14 18.07
C ASP A 237 4.12 8.56 17.70
N GLN A 238 4.46 9.01 16.49
CA GLN A 238 4.16 10.33 15.94
C GLN A 238 3.11 10.30 14.81
N ASN A 239 2.43 9.17 14.64
CA ASN A 239 1.45 8.99 13.58
C ASN A 239 0.16 9.78 13.81
N GLY A 240 -0.08 10.77 12.94
CA GLY A 240 -1.24 11.65 12.95
C GLY A 240 -1.12 12.81 13.93
N ASP A 241 -2.26 13.38 14.30
CA ASP A 241 -2.33 14.55 15.18
C ASP A 241 -2.20 14.23 16.68
N TRP A 242 -2.38 12.95 17.05
CA TRP A 242 -2.34 12.47 18.43
C TRP A 242 -1.19 11.49 18.61
N TRP A 243 -0.15 11.94 19.32
CA TRP A 243 1.07 11.18 19.53
C TRP A 243 0.96 10.31 20.78
N SER A 244 1.45 9.08 20.70
CA SER A 244 1.55 8.19 21.86
C SER A 244 2.82 8.51 22.64
N ILE A 245 2.69 8.70 23.95
CA ILE A 245 3.81 9.11 24.80
C ILE A 245 3.82 8.36 26.13
N ILE A 246 4.95 8.41 26.84
CA ILE A 246 5.10 8.02 28.24
C ILE A 246 5.48 9.27 29.05
N SER A 247 4.73 9.56 30.11
CA SER A 247 5.03 10.67 31.03
C SER A 247 6.20 10.33 31.95
N LYS A 248 6.75 11.34 32.64
CA LYS A 248 7.76 11.13 33.69
C LYS A 248 7.31 10.17 34.79
N GLU A 249 6.01 10.12 35.07
CA GLU A 249 5.37 9.19 36.01
C GLU A 249 5.09 7.81 35.43
N ARG A 250 5.60 7.52 34.22
CA ARG A 250 5.46 6.23 33.50
C ARG A 250 4.03 5.88 33.08
N ASN A 251 3.12 6.86 33.02
CA ASN A 251 1.80 6.68 32.43
C ASN A 251 1.88 6.79 30.90
N LYS A 252 1.28 5.82 30.20
CA LYS A 252 1.17 5.80 28.74
C LYS A 252 -0.18 6.34 28.28
N GLY A 253 -0.18 7.19 27.27
CA GLY A 253 -1.41 7.73 26.67
C GLY A 253 -1.14 8.55 25.42
N TYR A 254 -2.08 9.42 25.05
CA TYR A 254 -2.01 10.26 23.86
C TYR A 254 -2.12 11.74 24.19
N ILE A 255 -1.34 12.55 23.48
CA ILE A 255 -1.36 14.02 23.54
C ILE A 255 -1.38 14.55 22.11
N HIS A 256 -2.13 15.61 21.87
CA HIS A 256 -2.16 16.26 20.57
C HIS A 256 -0.80 16.92 20.26
N LYS A 257 -0.26 16.69 19.05
CA LYS A 257 1.10 17.11 18.65
C LYS A 257 1.36 18.61 18.84
N SER A 258 0.32 19.44 18.77
CA SER A 258 0.44 20.89 18.99
C SER A 258 0.93 21.27 20.40
N ARG A 259 0.90 20.34 21.35
CA ARG A 259 1.34 20.53 22.75
C ARG A 259 2.72 19.96 23.02
N ILE A 260 3.37 19.38 22.01
CA ILE A 260 4.67 18.72 22.13
C ILE A 260 5.69 19.51 21.31
N LYS A 261 6.85 19.76 21.89
CA LYS A 261 8.00 20.38 21.23
C LYS A 261 9.24 19.51 21.42
N SER A 262 10.17 19.64 20.49
CA SER A 262 11.48 19.01 20.55
C SER A 262 12.56 20.05 20.81
N ARG A 263 13.65 19.64 21.47
CA ARG A 263 14.92 20.38 21.53
C ARG A 263 15.88 19.90 20.45
#